data_AF-A0A374IC26-F1
#
_entry.id   AF-A0A374IC26-F1
#
_cell.length_a   1.000
_cell.length_b   1.000
_cell.length_c   1.000
_cell.angle_alpha   90.00
_cell.angle_beta   90.00
_cell.angle_gamma   90.00
#
_symmetry.space_group_name_H-M   'P 1'
#
loop_
_entity.id
_entity.type
_entity.pdbx_description
1 polymer ?
#
loop_
_entity_poly.entity_id
_entity_poly.type
_entity_poly.pdbx_seq_one_letter_code
_entity_poly.pdbx_strand_id
1 'polypeptide(L)'
;MANEERELYKFVNDSKYRDKVIAKIHKNDDNAYNKRIKQIEKERDVLSKSRTKEIIRIANARWEKLADGKIMVNRTEGKIQINNSIALFSSIQGAELNMMVGSRIVTTENTQTTSKKHASLGGAVAGGLILGPVGAVVGGVGLGKTKGKTTGTTVSNQIPTCTHLGVMVNIDGFVSEVILIANQVDQSSFSFSKAQSDAQNIIAQLGVLSKTPVPTQFLKPEEESSVRAIDSQINNKQMELQQAISDKPTYTIPAMYRTNEQSGMSDEEYLQYLYNTDAQRTAKRTADEAAFKKEQAERKAAEKAKKAERRIVRRHQRAQNMADADYAGKIKKVGLVIYKIIFWAFSIFMLFFAIVSFSSSGILSGILFVITAVMINPFAEELIGKKVFSIPKWGAIVILIVGFFAGVLTFPQ
;
A
#
# COMPACT_ATOMS: atom_id res chain seq x y z
N MET A 1 47.72 -37.22 5.27
CA MET A 1 46.81 -36.89 4.17
C MET A 1 47.36 -35.70 3.42
N ALA A 2 47.44 -35.78 2.10
CA ALA A 2 47.71 -34.65 1.21
C ALA A 2 46.52 -33.67 1.23
N ASN A 3 46.75 -32.45 0.73
CA ASN A 3 45.71 -31.42 0.71
C ASN A 3 44.50 -31.84 -0.15
N GLU A 4 44.77 -32.50 -1.29
CA GLU A 4 43.76 -32.96 -2.25
C GLU A 4 42.88 -34.08 -1.68
N GLU A 5 43.46 -35.08 -0.99
CA GLU A 5 42.69 -36.12 -0.29
C GLU A 5 41.69 -35.53 0.70
N ARG A 6 42.08 -34.44 1.39
CA ARG A 6 41.23 -33.75 2.36
C ARG A 6 40.12 -32.95 1.70
N GLU A 7 40.34 -32.43 0.49
CA GLU A 7 39.32 -31.76 -0.32
C GLU A 7 38.32 -32.76 -0.94
N LEU A 8 38.82 -33.84 -1.53
CA LEU A 8 38.02 -34.97 -2.03
C LEU A 8 37.14 -35.54 -0.91
N TYR A 9 37.71 -35.76 0.29
CA TYR A 9 36.95 -36.24 1.43
C TYR A 9 35.79 -35.31 1.79
N LYS A 10 35.99 -33.98 1.82
CA LYS A 10 34.89 -33.03 2.06
C LYS A 10 33.83 -33.09 0.95
N PHE A 11 34.25 -33.07 -0.31
CA PHE A 11 33.35 -33.07 -1.47
C PHE A 11 32.44 -34.31 -1.50
N VAL A 12 33.00 -35.48 -1.18
CA VAL A 12 32.24 -36.74 -1.09
C VAL A 12 31.37 -36.83 0.18
N ASN A 13 31.76 -36.19 1.30
CA ASN A 13 31.11 -36.41 2.60
C ASN A 13 30.24 -35.25 3.16
N ASP A 14 30.35 -34.05 2.61
CA ASP A 14 29.55 -32.88 2.99
C ASP A 14 28.86 -32.30 1.75
N SER A 15 27.54 -32.50 1.64
CA SER A 15 26.74 -31.99 0.53
C SER A 15 26.82 -30.46 0.42
N LYS A 16 26.83 -29.72 1.54
CA LYS A 16 26.92 -28.25 1.50
C LYS A 16 28.27 -27.77 1.00
N TYR A 17 29.33 -28.56 1.22
CA TYR A 17 30.63 -28.29 0.62
C TYR A 17 30.62 -28.60 -0.88
N ARG A 18 30.08 -29.75 -1.27
CA ARG A 18 29.92 -30.16 -2.68
C ARG A 18 29.15 -29.13 -3.50
N ASP A 19 27.96 -28.74 -3.06
CA ASP A 19 27.10 -27.77 -3.73
C ASP A 19 27.85 -26.44 -3.96
N LYS A 20 28.64 -26.00 -2.97
CA LYS A 20 29.48 -24.80 -3.05
C LYS A 20 30.66 -24.94 -4.02
N VAL A 21 31.25 -26.13 -4.15
CA VAL A 21 32.32 -26.42 -5.12
C VAL A 21 31.74 -26.48 -6.54
N ILE A 22 30.63 -27.18 -6.75
CA ILE A 22 29.90 -27.27 -8.02
C ILE A 22 29.49 -25.87 -8.50
N ALA A 23 28.83 -25.08 -7.64
CA ALA A 23 28.47 -23.69 -7.96
C ALA A 23 29.68 -22.78 -8.20
N LYS A 24 30.89 -23.13 -7.72
CA LYS A 24 32.14 -22.39 -8.03
C LYS A 24 32.71 -22.80 -9.40
N ILE A 25 32.61 -24.08 -9.77
CA ILE A 25 33.04 -24.59 -11.09
C ILE A 25 32.15 -23.97 -12.17
N HIS A 26 30.83 -24.12 -12.04
CA HIS A 26 29.86 -23.69 -13.05
C HIS A 26 29.81 -22.16 -13.21
N LYS A 27 30.23 -21.41 -12.18
CA LYS A 27 30.10 -19.95 -12.08
C LYS A 27 30.47 -19.19 -13.35
N ASN A 28 31.59 -19.53 -13.99
CA ASN A 28 32.07 -18.73 -15.12
C ASN A 28 31.19 -18.93 -16.36
N ASP A 29 30.84 -20.18 -16.65
CA ASP A 29 30.03 -20.57 -17.80
C ASP A 29 28.56 -20.18 -17.59
N ASP A 30 28.04 -20.32 -16.37
CA ASP A 30 26.76 -19.75 -15.93
C ASP A 30 26.70 -18.25 -16.20
N ASN A 31 27.74 -17.48 -15.81
CA ASN A 31 27.77 -16.04 -16.01
C ASN A 31 27.90 -15.68 -17.51
N ALA A 32 28.64 -16.44 -18.30
CA ALA A 32 28.76 -16.25 -19.74
C ALA A 32 27.42 -16.51 -20.45
N TYR A 33 26.79 -17.66 -20.17
CA TYR A 33 25.46 -18.04 -20.66
C TYR A 33 24.40 -17.01 -20.28
N ASN A 34 24.27 -16.69 -18.99
CA ASN A 34 23.27 -15.72 -18.52
C ASN A 34 23.51 -14.30 -19.09
N LYS A 35 24.76 -13.93 -19.37
CA LYS A 35 25.09 -12.66 -20.05
C LYS A 35 24.69 -12.68 -21.53
N ARG A 36 24.92 -13.79 -22.24
CA ARG A 36 24.49 -14.00 -23.64
C ARG A 36 22.98 -13.91 -23.77
N ILE A 37 22.23 -14.65 -22.95
CA ILE A 37 20.76 -14.62 -22.92
C ILE A 37 20.25 -13.18 -22.71
N LYS A 38 20.70 -12.50 -21.65
CA LYS A 38 20.28 -11.12 -21.33
C LYS A 38 20.63 -10.10 -22.41
N GLN A 39 21.70 -10.32 -23.17
CA GLN A 39 22.07 -9.46 -24.29
C GLN A 39 21.11 -9.64 -25.48
N ILE A 40 20.77 -10.89 -25.84
CA ILE A 40 19.82 -11.20 -26.92
C ILE A 40 18.41 -10.68 -26.56
N GLU A 41 17.95 -10.89 -25.33
CA GLU A 41 16.68 -10.35 -24.82
C GLU A 41 16.64 -8.82 -24.91
N LYS A 42 17.71 -8.14 -24.48
CA LYS A 42 17.83 -6.68 -24.55
C LYS A 42 17.82 -6.16 -25.99
N GLU A 43 18.46 -6.86 -26.93
CA GLU A 43 18.45 -6.50 -28.35
C GLU A 43 17.05 -6.66 -28.98
N ARG A 44 16.37 -7.79 -28.71
CA ARG A 44 14.97 -7.99 -29.09
C ARG A 44 14.07 -6.87 -28.53
N ASP A 45 14.23 -6.51 -27.27
CA ASP A 45 13.41 -5.48 -26.62
C ASP A 45 13.71 -4.06 -27.16
N VAL A 46 14.92 -3.80 -27.65
CA VAL A 46 15.26 -2.58 -28.39
C VAL A 46 14.59 -2.58 -29.76
N LEU A 47 14.59 -3.70 -30.48
CA LEU A 47 13.87 -3.84 -31.77
C LEU A 47 12.35 -3.65 -31.59
N SER A 48 11.74 -4.26 -30.56
CA SER A 48 10.33 -4.06 -30.23
C SER A 48 9.98 -2.59 -29.95
N LYS A 49 10.87 -1.86 -29.26
CA LYS A 49 10.71 -0.40 -29.05
C LYS A 49 10.93 0.40 -30.33
N SER A 50 11.78 -0.08 -31.24
CA SER A 50 11.98 0.51 -32.58
C SER A 50 10.71 0.36 -33.43
N ARG A 51 10.13 -0.84 -33.45
CA ARG A 51 8.85 -1.16 -34.13
C ARG A 51 7.74 -0.17 -33.74
N THR A 52 7.51 0.00 -32.44
CA THR A 52 6.48 0.93 -31.93
C THR A 52 6.75 2.38 -32.31
N LYS A 53 8.02 2.83 -32.29
CA LYS A 53 8.38 4.17 -32.75
C LYS A 53 8.14 4.36 -34.26
N GLU A 54 8.46 3.35 -35.07
CA GLU A 54 8.27 3.39 -36.53
C GLU A 54 6.79 3.44 -36.91
N ILE A 55 5.95 2.63 -36.26
CA ILE A 55 4.48 2.68 -36.40
C ILE A 55 3.94 4.07 -36.07
N ILE A 56 4.36 4.66 -34.94
CA ILE A 56 3.95 6.03 -34.55
C ILE A 56 4.48 7.07 -35.55
N ARG A 57 5.71 6.93 -36.05
CA ARG A 57 6.29 7.83 -37.05
C ARG A 57 5.47 7.81 -38.34
N ILE A 58 5.10 6.63 -38.83
CA ILE A 58 4.28 6.46 -40.04
C ILE A 58 2.87 7.02 -39.82
N ALA A 59 2.21 6.64 -38.71
CA ALA A 59 0.87 7.10 -38.38
C ALA A 59 0.81 8.65 -38.31
N ASN A 60 1.80 9.28 -37.68
CA ASN A 60 1.90 10.75 -37.61
C ASN A 60 2.25 11.38 -38.97
N ALA A 61 3.12 10.75 -39.77
CA ALA A 61 3.52 11.27 -41.09
C ALA A 61 2.38 11.27 -42.12
N ARG A 62 1.32 10.47 -41.91
CA ARG A 62 0.09 10.49 -42.72
C ARG A 62 -0.80 11.71 -42.47
N TRP A 63 -0.56 12.50 -41.41
CA TRP A 63 -1.37 13.67 -41.08
C TRP A 63 -0.71 14.99 -41.53
N GLU A 64 -1.17 15.53 -42.65
CA GLU A 64 -0.88 16.89 -43.10
C GLU A 64 -1.50 17.93 -42.15
N LYS A 65 -0.85 19.09 -42.00
CA LYS A 65 -1.35 20.24 -41.21
C LYS A 65 -1.87 21.34 -42.12
N LEU A 66 -3.10 21.81 -41.88
CA LEU A 66 -3.66 23.01 -42.50
C LEU A 66 -3.95 24.09 -41.45
N ALA A 67 -3.98 25.36 -41.88
CA ALA A 67 -4.29 26.55 -41.08
C ALA A 67 -3.59 26.57 -39.70
N ASP A 68 -2.26 26.69 -39.71
CA ASP A 68 -1.37 26.62 -38.54
C ASP A 68 -1.54 25.38 -37.65
N GLY A 69 -2.14 24.30 -38.18
CA GLY A 69 -2.39 23.04 -37.47
C GLY A 69 -3.75 22.94 -36.78
N LYS A 70 -4.69 23.86 -37.06
CA LYS A 70 -6.08 23.78 -36.56
C LYS A 70 -6.91 22.67 -37.22
N ILE A 71 -6.47 22.20 -38.38
CA ILE A 71 -7.05 21.07 -39.11
C ILE A 71 -5.93 20.10 -39.47
N MET A 72 -6.12 18.80 -39.18
CA MET A 72 -5.25 17.72 -39.66
C MET A 72 -5.95 16.96 -40.79
N VAL A 73 -5.20 16.54 -41.81
CA VAL A 73 -5.74 15.83 -42.99
C VAL A 73 -4.92 14.57 -43.26
N ASN A 74 -5.56 13.41 -43.28
CA ASN A 74 -4.95 12.14 -43.66
C ASN A 74 -5.58 11.62 -44.96
N ARG A 75 -4.88 11.89 -46.07
CA ARG A 75 -5.32 11.52 -47.43
C ARG A 75 -5.23 10.01 -47.68
N THR A 76 -4.31 9.31 -47.03
CA THR A 76 -4.15 7.85 -47.14
C THR A 76 -5.39 7.10 -46.64
N GLU A 77 -6.07 7.64 -45.63
CA GLU A 77 -7.19 6.98 -44.94
C GLU A 77 -8.53 7.71 -45.17
N GLY A 78 -8.54 8.79 -45.96
CA GLY A 78 -9.73 9.60 -46.23
C GLY A 78 -10.29 10.32 -45.00
N LYS A 79 -9.45 10.72 -44.05
CA LYS A 79 -9.83 11.25 -42.73
C LYS A 79 -9.42 12.70 -42.53
N ILE A 80 -10.26 13.46 -41.84
CA ILE A 80 -10.00 14.81 -41.36
C ILE A 80 -10.09 14.86 -39.84
N GLN A 81 -9.32 15.74 -39.20
CA GLN A 81 -9.46 16.07 -37.77
C GLN A 81 -9.66 17.58 -37.60
N ILE A 82 -10.73 17.95 -36.90
CA ILE A 82 -11.11 19.33 -36.56
C ILE A 82 -11.48 19.36 -35.08
N ASN A 83 -10.89 20.30 -34.31
CA ASN A 83 -11.14 20.42 -32.86
C ASN A 83 -11.00 19.07 -32.11
N ASN A 84 -9.93 18.33 -32.42
CA ASN A 84 -9.62 16.95 -31.99
C ASN A 84 -10.59 15.84 -32.46
N SER A 85 -11.80 16.14 -32.92
CA SER A 85 -12.73 15.15 -33.49
C SER A 85 -12.27 14.68 -34.87
N ILE A 86 -12.26 13.37 -35.10
CA ILE A 86 -11.89 12.74 -36.38
C ILE A 86 -13.16 12.32 -37.15
N ALA A 87 -13.23 12.65 -38.43
CA ALA A 87 -14.31 12.27 -39.35
C ALA A 87 -13.75 11.78 -40.70
N LEU A 88 -14.61 11.22 -41.55
CA LEU A 88 -14.27 10.91 -42.95
C LEU A 88 -14.45 12.15 -43.83
N PHE A 89 -13.75 12.21 -44.97
CA PHE A 89 -13.96 13.25 -45.98
C PHE A 89 -15.41 13.28 -46.48
N SER A 90 -16.03 12.10 -46.66
CA SER A 90 -17.44 11.97 -47.06
C SER A 90 -18.45 12.53 -46.06
N SER A 91 -18.05 12.74 -44.80
CA SER A 91 -18.90 13.34 -43.77
C SER A 91 -18.98 14.87 -43.85
N ILE A 92 -18.09 15.52 -44.62
CA ILE A 92 -18.02 16.98 -44.73
C ILE A 92 -19.18 17.47 -45.62
N GLN A 93 -20.24 17.98 -44.99
CA GLN A 93 -21.43 18.48 -45.70
C GLN A 93 -21.26 19.92 -46.21
N GLY A 94 -20.46 20.74 -45.52
CA GLY A 94 -20.23 22.13 -45.91
C GLY A 94 -19.28 22.88 -44.96
N ALA A 95 -18.83 24.05 -45.38
CA ALA A 95 -18.01 24.96 -44.59
C ALA A 95 -18.35 26.42 -44.92
N GLU A 96 -18.66 27.23 -43.91
CA GLU A 96 -19.14 28.60 -44.06
C GLU A 96 -18.33 29.58 -43.21
N LEU A 97 -18.20 30.83 -43.67
CA LEU A 97 -17.49 31.89 -42.96
C LEU A 97 -18.38 32.49 -41.86
N ASN A 98 -17.97 32.37 -40.60
CA ASN A 98 -18.55 33.14 -39.50
C ASN A 98 -17.69 34.40 -39.28
N MET A 99 -18.31 35.58 -39.31
CA MET A 99 -17.64 36.86 -39.10
C MET A 99 -18.53 37.83 -38.35
N MET A 100 -18.08 38.29 -37.18
CA MET A 100 -18.74 39.35 -36.42
C MET A 100 -17.99 40.67 -36.62
N VAL A 101 -18.72 41.66 -37.15
CA VAL A 101 -18.22 43.01 -37.45
C VAL A 101 -18.71 43.98 -36.37
N GLY A 102 -17.84 44.90 -35.96
CA GLY A 102 -18.18 46.03 -35.10
C GLY A 102 -17.31 47.24 -35.46
N SER A 103 -17.33 48.30 -34.65
CA SER A 103 -16.44 49.45 -34.85
C SER A 103 -16.03 50.07 -33.51
N ARG A 104 -14.80 50.58 -33.44
CA ARG A 104 -14.37 51.45 -32.32
C ARG A 104 -14.34 52.91 -32.76
N ILE A 105 -14.71 53.82 -31.86
CA ILE A 105 -14.54 55.26 -32.05
C ILE A 105 -13.20 55.65 -31.45
N VAL A 106 -12.33 56.29 -32.24
CA VAL A 106 -11.08 56.89 -31.76
C VAL A 106 -11.23 58.41 -31.85
N THR A 107 -11.23 59.04 -30.68
CA THR A 107 -11.34 60.49 -30.52
C THR A 107 -9.95 61.09 -30.33
N THR A 108 -9.47 61.83 -31.31
CA THR A 108 -8.19 62.55 -31.21
C THR A 108 -8.46 63.99 -30.77
N GLU A 109 -8.07 64.32 -29.54
CA GLU A 109 -8.01 65.70 -29.07
C GLU A 109 -6.65 66.32 -29.43
N ASN A 110 -6.67 67.49 -30.07
CA ASN A 110 -5.45 68.21 -30.47
C ASN A 110 -5.39 69.56 -29.73
N THR A 111 -4.69 69.59 -28.61
CA THR A 111 -4.95 70.55 -27.53
C THR A 111 -3.80 71.56 -27.35
N GLN A 112 -3.84 72.69 -28.07
CA GLN A 112 -2.90 73.79 -27.85
C GLN A 112 -3.33 74.70 -26.68
N THR A 113 -2.66 74.56 -25.53
CA THR A 113 -2.86 75.40 -24.34
C THR A 113 -1.94 76.62 -24.32
N THR A 114 -2.43 77.78 -24.75
CA THR A 114 -1.71 79.06 -24.62
C THR A 114 -1.86 79.66 -23.22
N SER A 115 -1.03 79.17 -22.29
CA SER A 115 -0.85 79.78 -20.96
C SER A 115 -0.18 81.16 -21.08
N LYS A 116 -0.71 82.17 -20.38
CA LYS A 116 -0.04 83.47 -20.19
C LYS A 116 0.30 83.71 -18.73
N LYS A 117 1.59 83.58 -18.38
CA LYS A 117 2.27 84.30 -17.29
C LYS A 117 3.79 84.32 -17.58
N HIS A 118 4.55 85.09 -16.81
CA HIS A 118 5.82 85.70 -17.26
C HIS A 118 7.06 84.81 -17.08
N ALA A 119 8.06 85.04 -17.94
CA ALA A 119 9.40 84.41 -18.02
C ALA A 119 9.40 82.90 -18.40
N SER A 120 10.44 82.34 -19.04
CA SER A 120 11.78 82.88 -19.37
C SER A 120 12.11 82.86 -20.89
N LEU A 121 13.38 83.00 -21.27
CA LEU A 121 13.86 83.22 -22.66
C LEU A 121 14.04 81.92 -23.48
N GLY A 122 13.88 82.04 -24.81
CA GLY A 122 14.41 81.10 -25.83
C GLY A 122 13.44 79.97 -26.23
N GLY A 123 13.08 79.77 -27.50
CA GLY A 123 13.41 80.51 -28.74
C GLY A 123 12.37 80.29 -29.85
N ALA A 124 12.59 80.85 -31.04
CA ALA A 124 11.67 80.79 -32.19
C ALA A 124 11.79 79.45 -32.98
N VAL A 125 11.10 79.15 -34.10
CA VAL A 125 10.83 79.96 -35.32
C VAL A 125 9.49 79.59 -36.02
N ALA A 126 9.10 80.42 -37.00
CA ALA A 126 7.94 80.38 -37.90
C ALA A 126 7.63 79.04 -38.61
N GLY A 127 6.48 78.83 -39.27
CA GLY A 127 5.28 79.68 -39.48
C GLY A 127 4.57 79.42 -40.83
N GLY A 128 3.41 80.04 -41.07
CA GLY A 128 2.64 79.92 -42.33
C GLY A 128 1.13 80.17 -42.14
N LEU A 129 0.47 80.92 -43.03
CA LEU A 129 -0.90 81.41 -42.84
C LEU A 129 -1.60 81.77 -44.17
N ILE A 130 -2.68 81.05 -44.53
CA ILE A 130 -3.60 81.32 -45.66
C ILE A 130 -4.99 80.82 -45.18
N LEU A 131 -6.06 81.61 -44.92
CA LEU A 131 -6.81 82.64 -45.67
C LEU A 131 -7.86 82.07 -46.67
N GLY A 132 -9.15 82.07 -46.27
CA GLY A 132 -10.33 81.79 -47.10
C GLY A 132 -11.64 81.88 -46.27
N PRO A 133 -12.79 82.43 -46.75
CA PRO A 133 -13.73 83.11 -45.85
C PRO A 133 -15.26 82.81 -45.98
N VAL A 134 -16.02 83.31 -44.99
CA VAL A 134 -17.50 83.49 -44.91
C VAL A 134 -18.34 82.18 -44.78
N GLY A 135 -19.31 82.08 -43.85
CA GLY A 135 -19.62 82.94 -42.71
C GLY A 135 -20.90 82.52 -41.94
N ALA A 136 -21.07 83.12 -40.73
CA ALA A 136 -22.34 83.62 -40.13
C ALA A 136 -23.51 82.65 -39.83
N VAL A 137 -24.39 82.81 -38.82
CA VAL A 137 -24.54 83.52 -37.51
C VAL A 137 -25.73 82.81 -36.79
N VAL A 138 -26.07 82.88 -35.51
CA VAL A 138 -25.64 83.54 -34.24
C VAL A 138 -26.13 82.61 -33.10
N GLY A 139 -25.80 82.69 -31.79
CA GLY A 139 -25.01 83.62 -30.97
C GLY A 139 -25.60 83.66 -29.55
N GLY A 140 -24.80 83.84 -28.50
CA GLY A 140 -25.28 83.89 -27.11
C GLY A 140 -24.38 84.72 -26.19
N VAL A 141 -24.94 85.30 -25.12
CA VAL A 141 -24.21 86.13 -24.15
C VAL A 141 -24.78 86.00 -22.73
N GLY A 142 -23.88 85.78 -21.75
CA GLY A 142 -24.12 86.01 -20.33
C GLY A 142 -23.50 84.93 -19.42
N LEU A 143 -22.52 85.20 -18.55
CA LEU A 143 -21.63 86.36 -18.38
C LEU A 143 -20.16 85.86 -18.25
N GLY A 144 -19.15 86.72 -18.46
CA GLY A 144 -17.73 86.37 -18.27
C GLY A 144 -17.23 86.56 -16.83
N LYS A 145 -15.95 86.34 -16.48
CA LYS A 145 -14.70 86.09 -17.25
C LYS A 145 -13.79 85.16 -16.39
N THR A 146 -12.87 84.36 -16.92
CA THR A 146 -11.51 84.77 -17.36
C THR A 146 -10.95 83.83 -18.44
N LYS A 147 -9.87 84.23 -19.13
CA LYS A 147 -9.40 83.59 -20.39
C LYS A 147 -8.33 82.52 -20.18
N GLY A 148 -8.67 81.27 -20.47
CA GLY A 148 -7.79 80.30 -21.13
C GLY A 148 -8.53 79.76 -22.35
N LYS A 149 -8.06 80.04 -23.58
CA LYS A 149 -8.82 79.70 -24.80
C LYS A 149 -8.35 78.40 -25.43
N THR A 150 -8.56 77.29 -24.72
CA THR A 150 -8.36 75.93 -25.25
C THR A 150 -9.24 75.74 -26.48
N THR A 151 -8.65 75.81 -27.67
CA THR A 151 -9.36 75.64 -28.94
C THR A 151 -8.97 74.29 -29.52
N GLY A 152 -9.45 73.23 -28.89
CA GLY A 152 -9.26 71.85 -29.37
C GLY A 152 -10.27 71.53 -30.46
N THR A 153 -9.81 71.05 -31.61
CA THR A 153 -10.66 70.44 -32.64
C THR A 153 -10.69 68.94 -32.42
N THR A 154 -11.77 68.44 -31.83
CA THR A 154 -11.99 67.01 -31.58
C THR A 154 -12.38 66.32 -32.89
N VAL A 155 -11.53 65.41 -33.39
CA VAL A 155 -11.84 64.59 -34.57
C VAL A 155 -12.14 63.15 -34.11
N SER A 156 -13.34 62.67 -34.42
CA SER A 156 -13.84 61.35 -34.05
C SER A 156 -13.86 60.43 -35.27
N ASN A 157 -12.92 59.49 -35.34
CA ASN A 157 -12.82 58.52 -36.42
C ASN A 157 -13.42 57.18 -36.01
N GLN A 158 -14.36 56.66 -36.79
CA GLN A 158 -14.92 55.32 -36.64
C GLN A 158 -14.05 54.31 -37.40
N ILE A 159 -13.41 53.37 -36.69
CA ILE A 159 -12.56 52.34 -37.30
C ILE A 159 -13.35 51.02 -37.37
N PRO A 160 -13.53 50.42 -38.56
CA PRO A 160 -14.12 49.09 -38.72
C PRO A 160 -13.26 48.01 -38.05
N THR A 161 -13.90 47.14 -37.28
CA THR A 161 -13.26 46.08 -36.52
C THR A 161 -13.96 44.74 -36.74
N CYS A 162 -13.24 43.65 -36.50
CA CYS A 162 -13.77 42.30 -36.42
C CYS A 162 -13.60 41.82 -34.99
N THR A 163 -14.70 41.38 -34.35
CA THR A 163 -14.67 40.85 -32.96
C THR A 163 -14.48 39.35 -32.92
N HIS A 164 -14.95 38.65 -33.96
CA HIS A 164 -14.84 37.20 -34.10
C HIS A 164 -14.75 36.82 -35.59
N LEU A 165 -13.88 35.88 -35.92
CA LEU A 165 -13.76 35.26 -37.24
C LEU A 165 -13.51 33.77 -37.08
N GLY A 166 -14.29 32.94 -37.76
CA GLY A 166 -14.12 31.48 -37.77
C GLY A 166 -14.67 30.84 -39.04
N VAL A 167 -14.43 29.55 -39.19
CA VAL A 167 -15.11 28.73 -40.21
C VAL A 167 -15.99 27.70 -39.51
N MET A 168 -17.29 27.77 -39.76
CA MET A 168 -18.28 26.81 -39.31
C MET A 168 -18.27 25.62 -40.25
N VAL A 169 -17.81 24.45 -39.78
CA VAL A 169 -17.74 23.22 -40.59
C VAL A 169 -18.86 22.28 -40.17
N ASN A 170 -19.72 21.89 -41.12
CA ASN A 170 -20.77 20.89 -40.90
C ASN A 170 -20.23 19.49 -41.25
N ILE A 171 -20.21 18.61 -40.25
CA ILE A 171 -19.81 17.20 -40.35
C ILE A 171 -21.00 16.34 -39.90
N ASP A 172 -21.59 15.58 -40.82
CA ASP A 172 -22.76 14.70 -40.57
C ASP A 172 -23.93 15.37 -39.80
N GLY A 173 -24.15 16.67 -40.00
CA GLY A 173 -25.18 17.48 -39.34
C GLY A 173 -24.71 18.21 -38.07
N PHE A 174 -23.50 17.94 -37.59
CA PHE A 174 -22.90 18.62 -36.44
C PHE A 174 -22.00 19.76 -36.90
N VAL A 175 -22.27 20.98 -36.44
CA VAL A 175 -21.48 22.16 -36.79
C VAL A 175 -20.38 22.41 -35.74
N SER A 176 -19.14 22.54 -36.18
CA SER A 176 -17.95 22.76 -35.35
C SER A 176 -17.15 23.95 -35.89
N GLU A 177 -16.74 24.88 -35.03
CA GLU A 177 -16.08 26.12 -35.45
C GLU A 177 -14.54 26.04 -35.37
N VAL A 178 -13.88 26.35 -36.48
CA VAL A 178 -12.44 26.64 -36.52
C VAL A 178 -12.22 28.13 -36.29
N ILE A 179 -12.03 28.53 -35.03
CA ILE A 179 -11.87 29.94 -34.65
C ILE A 179 -10.50 30.48 -35.10
N LEU A 180 -10.50 31.63 -35.76
CA LEU A 180 -9.31 32.31 -36.28
C LEU A 180 -9.03 33.63 -35.56
N ILE A 181 -10.07 34.40 -35.24
CA ILE A 181 -10.05 35.60 -34.40
C ILE A 181 -11.10 35.42 -33.30
N ALA A 182 -10.71 35.68 -32.05
CA ALA A 182 -11.59 35.61 -30.87
C ALA A 182 -11.57 36.91 -30.03
N ASN A 183 -11.00 37.99 -30.57
CA ASN A 183 -10.81 39.28 -29.90
C ASN A 183 -10.91 40.41 -30.93
N GLN A 184 -11.26 41.62 -30.49
CA GLN A 184 -11.42 42.76 -31.39
C GLN A 184 -10.11 43.18 -32.07
N VAL A 185 -10.08 43.09 -33.41
CA VAL A 185 -8.99 43.58 -34.27
C VAL A 185 -9.52 44.58 -35.30
N ASP A 186 -8.67 45.47 -35.79
CA ASP A 186 -9.02 46.38 -36.89
C ASP A 186 -9.09 45.62 -38.22
N GLN A 187 -10.07 45.91 -39.08
CA GLN A 187 -10.19 45.24 -40.39
C GLN A 187 -9.07 45.64 -41.37
N SER A 188 -8.40 46.77 -41.12
CA SER A 188 -7.18 47.17 -41.82
C SER A 188 -5.90 46.51 -41.27
N SER A 189 -6.00 45.65 -40.25
CA SER A 189 -4.84 45.00 -39.65
C SER A 189 -4.38 43.77 -40.45
N PHE A 190 -3.07 43.53 -40.48
CA PHE A 190 -2.50 42.30 -41.05
C PHE A 190 -3.09 41.02 -40.42
N SER A 191 -3.42 41.06 -39.13
CA SER A 191 -4.06 39.95 -38.41
C SER A 191 -5.44 39.61 -38.99
N PHE A 192 -6.25 40.61 -39.34
CA PHE A 192 -7.53 40.39 -40.03
C PHE A 192 -7.31 39.82 -41.43
N SER A 193 -6.44 40.44 -42.24
CA SER A 193 -6.18 39.99 -43.62
C SER A 193 -5.62 38.56 -43.68
N LYS A 194 -4.74 38.17 -42.75
CA LYS A 194 -4.25 36.77 -42.66
C LYS A 194 -5.40 35.84 -42.29
N ALA A 195 -6.15 36.14 -41.23
CA ALA A 195 -7.24 35.28 -40.77
C ALA A 195 -8.36 35.12 -41.82
N GLN A 196 -8.67 36.17 -42.59
CA GLN A 196 -9.61 36.11 -43.70
C GLN A 196 -9.09 35.20 -44.84
N SER A 197 -7.80 35.30 -45.18
CA SER A 197 -7.16 34.42 -46.16
C SER A 197 -7.14 32.95 -45.70
N ASP A 198 -6.78 32.72 -44.44
CA ASP A 198 -6.79 31.39 -43.80
C ASP A 198 -8.21 30.79 -43.81
N ALA A 199 -9.25 31.59 -43.54
CA ALA A 199 -10.65 31.15 -43.59
C ALA A 199 -11.07 30.69 -44.99
N GLN A 200 -10.76 31.48 -46.02
CA GLN A 200 -11.08 31.13 -47.41
C GLN A 200 -10.31 29.90 -47.88
N ASN A 201 -9.04 29.75 -47.47
CA ASN A 201 -8.24 28.55 -47.74
C ASN A 201 -8.84 27.32 -47.05
N ILE A 202 -9.26 27.41 -45.78
CA ILE A 202 -9.97 26.32 -45.09
C ILE A 202 -11.23 25.91 -45.86
N ILE A 203 -12.11 26.87 -46.21
CA ILE A 203 -13.36 26.59 -46.93
C ILE A 203 -13.08 25.92 -48.28
N ALA A 204 -12.10 26.43 -49.04
CA ALA A 204 -11.70 25.85 -50.32
C ALA A 204 -11.15 24.42 -50.17
N GLN A 205 -10.26 24.17 -49.20
CA GLN A 205 -9.71 22.83 -48.94
C GLN A 205 -10.82 21.86 -48.51
N LEU A 206 -11.73 22.26 -47.62
CA LEU A 206 -12.87 21.43 -47.21
C LEU A 206 -13.80 21.11 -48.38
N GLY A 207 -14.03 22.07 -49.29
CA GLY A 207 -14.81 21.89 -50.52
C GLY A 207 -14.14 21.02 -51.60
N VAL A 208 -12.84 20.73 -51.47
CA VAL A 208 -12.10 19.71 -52.25
C VAL A 208 -12.12 18.37 -51.53
N LEU A 209 -11.89 18.35 -50.22
CA LEU A 209 -11.88 17.13 -49.40
C LEU A 209 -13.25 16.44 -49.42
N SER A 210 -14.37 17.17 -49.26
CA SER A 210 -15.72 16.59 -49.33
C SER A 210 -16.05 15.85 -50.64
N LYS A 211 -15.34 16.18 -51.72
CA LYS A 211 -15.47 15.56 -53.06
C LYS A 211 -14.36 14.54 -53.35
N THR A 212 -13.40 14.38 -52.44
CA THR A 212 -12.31 13.41 -52.57
C THR A 212 -12.80 12.03 -52.14
N PRO A 213 -12.72 10.99 -52.99
CA PRO A 213 -13.19 9.65 -52.63
C PRO A 213 -12.38 9.08 -51.45
N VAL A 214 -13.08 8.54 -50.45
CA VAL A 214 -12.47 7.87 -49.29
C VAL A 214 -11.88 6.53 -49.73
N PRO A 215 -10.57 6.26 -49.52
CA PRO A 215 -9.97 4.98 -49.87
C PRO A 215 -10.56 3.82 -49.05
N THR A 216 -11.11 2.82 -49.74
CA THR A 216 -11.68 1.61 -49.10
C THR A 216 -10.61 0.58 -48.70
N GLN A 217 -9.39 0.70 -49.24
CA GLN A 217 -8.24 -0.14 -48.91
C GLN A 217 -6.98 0.73 -48.85
N PHE A 218 -6.21 0.56 -47.79
CA PHE A 218 -4.89 1.15 -47.57
C PHE A 218 -4.09 0.23 -46.64
N LEU A 219 -2.75 0.25 -46.74
CA LEU A 219 -1.90 -0.46 -45.76
C LEU A 219 -2.05 0.20 -44.40
N LYS A 220 -2.17 -0.58 -43.33
CA LYS A 220 -2.05 -0.05 -41.95
C LYS A 220 -0.58 0.27 -41.64
N PRO A 221 -0.27 1.20 -40.71
CA PRO A 221 1.11 1.50 -40.33
C PRO A 221 1.93 0.26 -39.90
N GLU A 222 1.28 -0.75 -39.33
CA GLU A 222 1.90 -2.03 -38.94
C GLU A 222 2.25 -2.94 -40.14
N GLU A 223 1.61 -2.74 -41.28
CA GLU A 223 1.71 -3.57 -42.48
C GLU A 223 2.75 -3.04 -43.48
N GLU A 224 3.37 -1.90 -43.19
CA GLU A 224 4.35 -1.20 -44.01
C GLU A 224 5.71 -1.92 -44.06
N SER A 225 6.45 -1.73 -45.15
CA SER A 225 7.69 -2.48 -45.42
C SER A 225 8.80 -2.28 -44.38
N SER A 226 8.94 -1.07 -43.82
CA SER A 226 9.92 -0.78 -42.76
C SER A 226 9.56 -1.46 -41.44
N VAL A 227 8.27 -1.56 -41.10
CA VAL A 227 7.81 -2.29 -39.90
C VAL A 227 7.98 -3.79 -40.08
N ARG A 228 7.62 -4.35 -41.25
CA ARG A 228 7.89 -5.76 -41.56
C ARG A 228 9.38 -6.12 -41.51
N ALA A 229 10.26 -5.20 -41.91
CA ALA A 229 11.70 -5.39 -41.80
C ALA A 229 12.19 -5.45 -40.34
N ILE A 230 11.58 -4.70 -39.43
CA ILE A 230 11.85 -4.79 -37.99
C ILE A 230 11.26 -6.08 -37.41
N ASP A 231 10.04 -6.47 -37.80
CA ASP A 231 9.40 -7.73 -37.35
C ASP A 231 10.21 -8.97 -37.76
N SER A 232 10.82 -8.92 -38.94
CA SER A 232 11.76 -9.95 -39.41
C SER A 232 13.01 -10.04 -38.53
N GLN A 233 13.55 -8.91 -38.06
CA GLN A 233 14.67 -8.88 -37.12
C GLN A 233 14.27 -9.37 -35.71
N ILE A 234 13.07 -9.03 -35.24
CA ILE A 234 12.52 -9.53 -33.96
C ILE A 234 12.37 -11.05 -34.01
N ASN A 235 11.81 -11.60 -35.09
CA ASN A 235 11.68 -13.04 -35.29
C ASN A 235 13.04 -13.74 -35.33
N ASN A 236 14.02 -13.18 -36.04
CA ASN A 236 15.39 -13.72 -36.06
C ASN A 236 16.02 -13.72 -34.66
N LYS A 237 15.89 -12.64 -33.88
CA LYS A 237 16.37 -12.57 -32.49
C LYS A 237 15.61 -13.51 -31.55
N GLN A 238 14.35 -13.81 -31.81
CA GLN A 238 13.58 -14.79 -31.06
C GLN A 238 14.03 -16.24 -31.35
N MET A 239 14.41 -16.55 -32.59
CA MET A 239 15.05 -17.84 -32.94
C MET A 239 16.46 -17.95 -32.33
N GLU A 240 17.27 -16.89 -32.40
CA GLU A 240 18.60 -16.83 -31.76
C GLU A 240 18.50 -17.04 -30.24
N LEU A 241 17.49 -16.46 -29.59
CA LEU A 241 17.20 -16.67 -28.17
C LEU A 241 16.82 -18.12 -27.87
N GLN A 242 15.94 -18.74 -28.67
CA GLN A 242 15.58 -20.15 -28.50
C GLN A 242 16.79 -21.08 -28.67
N GLN A 243 17.63 -20.84 -29.69
CA GLN A 243 18.87 -21.58 -29.89
C GLN A 243 19.80 -21.39 -28.69
N ALA A 244 20.03 -20.15 -28.23
CA ALA A 244 20.87 -19.88 -27.07
C ALA A 244 20.33 -20.47 -25.75
N ILE A 245 19.01 -20.67 -25.60
CA ILE A 245 18.41 -21.36 -24.44
C ILE A 245 18.59 -22.89 -24.53
N SER A 246 18.62 -23.45 -25.74
CA SER A 246 18.93 -24.87 -25.96
C SER A 246 20.43 -25.19 -25.79
N ASP A 247 21.28 -24.23 -26.13
CA ASP A 247 22.75 -24.24 -26.06
C ASP A 247 23.23 -23.99 -24.62
N LYS A 248 22.86 -24.91 -23.72
CA LYS A 248 23.23 -24.88 -22.30
C LYS A 248 24.70 -25.27 -22.13
N PRO A 249 25.42 -24.66 -21.16
CA PRO A 249 26.79 -25.06 -20.86
C PRO A 249 26.83 -26.50 -20.33
N THR A 250 27.68 -27.33 -20.94
CA THR A 250 28.11 -28.61 -20.36
C THR A 250 29.23 -28.33 -19.37
N TYR A 251 29.07 -28.74 -18.13
CA TYR A 251 30.08 -28.57 -17.08
C TYR A 251 31.07 -29.73 -17.09
N THR A 252 32.16 -29.61 -16.34
CA THR A 252 33.09 -30.74 -16.12
C THR A 252 33.63 -30.68 -14.69
N ILE A 253 33.45 -31.73 -13.90
CA ILE A 253 33.97 -31.80 -12.53
C ILE A 253 35.46 -32.19 -12.60
N PRO A 254 36.39 -31.38 -12.05
CA PRO A 254 37.81 -31.70 -12.06
C PRO A 254 38.12 -33.05 -11.40
N ALA A 255 39.01 -33.83 -12.02
CA ALA A 255 39.32 -35.21 -11.60
C ALA A 255 39.75 -35.34 -10.12
N MET A 256 40.30 -34.29 -9.51
CA MET A 256 40.63 -34.24 -8.08
C MET A 256 39.43 -34.45 -7.13
N TYR A 257 38.20 -34.35 -7.64
CA TYR A 257 36.96 -34.58 -6.89
C TYR A 257 36.32 -35.96 -7.18
N ARG A 258 37.02 -36.86 -7.87
CA ARG A 258 36.59 -38.24 -8.17
C ARG A 258 37.59 -39.24 -7.57
N THR A 259 37.15 -40.43 -7.17
CA THR A 259 38.07 -41.57 -6.93
C THR A 259 38.39 -42.29 -8.25
N ASN A 260 39.43 -43.13 -8.27
CA ASN A 260 39.76 -43.96 -9.43
C ASN A 260 38.58 -44.85 -9.87
N GLU A 261 37.79 -45.35 -8.92
CA GLU A 261 36.58 -46.16 -9.15
C GLU A 261 35.44 -45.36 -9.82
N GLN A 262 35.43 -44.04 -9.61
CA GLN A 262 34.43 -43.09 -10.12
C GLN A 262 34.91 -42.36 -11.39
N SER A 263 36.13 -42.64 -11.85
CA SER A 263 36.75 -41.95 -12.98
C SER A 263 35.98 -42.14 -14.30
N GLY A 264 35.33 -43.29 -14.51
CA GLY A 264 34.59 -43.62 -15.73
C GLY A 264 33.11 -43.20 -15.78
N MET A 265 32.57 -42.57 -14.73
CA MET A 265 31.18 -42.08 -14.71
C MET A 265 31.04 -40.74 -15.46
N SER A 266 29.87 -40.41 -16.01
CA SER A 266 29.56 -39.01 -16.38
C SER A 266 29.42 -38.14 -15.12
N ASP A 267 29.48 -36.81 -15.25
CA ASP A 267 29.36 -35.91 -14.09
C ASP A 267 27.95 -35.91 -13.51
N GLU A 268 26.91 -36.05 -14.35
CA GLU A 268 25.53 -36.23 -13.95
C GLU A 268 25.34 -37.53 -13.15
N GLU A 269 25.83 -38.67 -13.65
CA GLU A 269 25.79 -39.94 -12.93
C GLU A 269 26.56 -39.86 -11.61
N TYR A 270 27.73 -39.22 -11.61
CA TYR A 270 28.54 -39.09 -10.41
C TYR A 270 27.87 -38.24 -9.33
N LEU A 271 27.26 -37.12 -9.70
CA LEU A 271 26.46 -36.31 -8.78
C LEU A 271 25.25 -37.07 -8.25
N GLN A 272 24.52 -37.79 -9.10
CA GLN A 272 23.39 -38.64 -8.67
C GLN A 272 23.84 -39.74 -7.69
N TYR A 273 24.99 -40.39 -7.93
CA TYR A 273 25.59 -41.35 -7.01
C TYR A 273 25.88 -40.72 -5.62
N LEU A 274 26.46 -39.51 -5.60
CA LEU A 274 26.75 -38.80 -4.34
C LEU A 274 25.47 -38.37 -3.59
N TYR A 275 24.45 -37.86 -4.27
CA TYR A 275 23.16 -37.53 -3.63
C TYR A 275 22.46 -38.77 -3.06
N ASN A 276 22.49 -39.90 -3.77
CA ASN A 276 21.94 -41.17 -3.28
C ASN A 276 22.72 -41.68 -2.06
N THR A 277 24.04 -41.52 -2.04
CA THR A 277 24.90 -41.88 -0.90
C THR A 277 24.66 -40.96 0.32
N ASP A 278 24.37 -39.67 0.10
CA ASP A 278 23.93 -38.75 1.16
C ASP A 278 22.55 -39.12 1.74
N ALA A 279 21.60 -39.49 0.89
CA ALA A 279 20.28 -39.94 1.31
C ALA A 279 20.39 -41.22 2.18
N GLN A 280 21.17 -42.22 1.74
CA GLN A 280 21.42 -43.44 2.51
C GLN A 280 22.09 -43.16 3.86
N ARG A 281 23.13 -42.31 3.90
CA ARG A 281 23.81 -41.92 5.15
C ARG A 281 22.88 -41.16 6.10
N THR A 282 21.99 -40.34 5.57
CA THR A 282 20.99 -39.61 6.36
C THR A 282 19.95 -40.55 6.95
N ALA A 283 19.40 -41.45 6.13
CA ALA A 283 18.45 -42.48 6.57
C ALA A 283 19.06 -43.42 7.63
N LYS A 284 20.33 -43.81 7.47
CA LYS A 284 21.03 -44.61 8.49
C LYS A 284 21.19 -43.84 9.80
N ARG A 285 21.67 -42.59 9.76
CA ARG A 285 21.82 -41.75 10.97
C ARG A 285 20.51 -41.57 11.72
N THR A 286 19.38 -41.35 11.02
CA THR A 286 18.07 -41.21 11.68
C THR A 286 17.56 -42.54 12.24
N ALA A 287 17.84 -43.68 11.59
CA ALA A 287 17.54 -45.00 12.13
C ALA A 287 18.37 -45.33 13.38
N ASP A 288 19.69 -45.07 13.35
CA ASP A 288 20.61 -45.26 14.48
C ASP A 288 20.21 -44.38 15.68
N GLU A 289 19.84 -43.12 15.45
CA GLU A 289 19.35 -42.21 16.49
C GLU A 289 17.98 -42.64 17.06
N ALA A 290 17.07 -43.13 16.22
CA ALA A 290 15.78 -43.66 16.65
C ALA A 290 15.95 -44.93 17.50
N ALA A 291 16.85 -45.84 17.11
CA ALA A 291 17.20 -47.03 17.87
C ALA A 291 17.78 -46.66 19.25
N PHE A 292 18.73 -45.72 19.31
CA PHE A 292 19.30 -45.24 20.58
C PHE A 292 18.27 -44.56 21.49
N LYS A 293 17.34 -43.77 20.93
CA LYS A 293 16.22 -43.18 21.69
C LYS A 293 15.27 -44.24 22.22
N LYS A 294 14.97 -45.28 21.43
CA LYS A 294 14.16 -46.43 21.86
C LYS A 294 14.83 -47.20 23.01
N GLU A 295 16.11 -47.51 22.88
CA GLU A 295 16.88 -48.20 23.93
C GLU A 295 16.93 -47.38 25.23
N GLN A 296 17.13 -46.06 25.14
CA GLN A 296 17.02 -45.19 26.32
C GLN A 296 15.63 -45.22 26.96
N ALA A 297 14.56 -45.25 26.17
CA ALA A 297 13.19 -45.31 26.68
C ALA A 297 12.92 -46.64 27.39
N GLU A 298 13.39 -47.77 26.82
CA GLU A 298 13.29 -49.10 27.42
C GLU A 298 14.09 -49.21 28.72
N ARG A 299 15.35 -48.75 28.73
CA ARG A 299 16.19 -48.68 29.95
C ARG A 299 15.49 -47.85 31.05
N LYS A 300 14.92 -46.69 30.70
CA LYS A 300 14.16 -45.81 31.63
C LYS A 300 12.84 -46.44 32.09
N ALA A 301 12.17 -47.24 31.26
CA ALA A 301 10.96 -47.97 31.63
C ALA A 301 11.26 -49.12 32.60
N ALA A 302 12.30 -49.92 32.33
CA ALA A 302 12.75 -51.00 33.21
C ALA A 302 13.20 -50.47 34.58
N GLU A 303 13.87 -49.31 34.63
CA GLU A 303 14.25 -48.67 35.89
C GLU A 303 13.03 -48.17 36.68
N LYS A 304 12.02 -47.61 35.99
CA LYS A 304 10.73 -47.22 36.60
C LYS A 304 9.98 -48.42 37.17
N ALA A 305 9.94 -49.56 36.45
CA ALA A 305 9.32 -50.80 36.92
C ALA A 305 9.98 -51.30 38.22
N LYS A 306 11.31 -51.45 38.24
CA LYS A 306 12.08 -51.81 39.43
C LYS A 306 11.89 -50.83 40.60
N LYS A 307 11.70 -49.54 40.32
CA LYS A 307 11.36 -48.51 41.32
C LYS A 307 9.91 -48.63 41.83
N ALA A 308 8.96 -49.13 41.02
CA ALA A 308 7.57 -49.37 41.41
C ALA A 308 7.43 -50.63 42.28
N GLU A 309 8.08 -51.75 41.91
CA GLU A 309 8.16 -52.97 42.72
C GLU A 309 8.69 -52.67 44.14
N ARG A 310 9.82 -51.94 44.21
CA ARG A 310 10.42 -51.43 45.47
C ARG A 310 9.52 -50.45 46.24
N ARG A 311 8.39 -49.97 45.69
CA ARG A 311 7.36 -49.20 46.42
C ARG A 311 6.23 -50.11 46.90
N ILE A 312 5.86 -51.14 46.15
CA ILE A 312 4.83 -52.13 46.52
C ILE A 312 5.30 -52.95 47.74
N VAL A 313 6.51 -53.50 47.72
CA VAL A 313 7.08 -54.28 48.84
C VAL A 313 7.09 -53.44 50.14
N ARG A 314 7.54 -52.18 50.06
CA ARG A 314 7.57 -51.25 51.21
C ARG A 314 6.17 -50.79 51.68
N ARG A 315 5.10 -50.99 50.90
CA ARG A 315 3.72 -50.78 51.35
C ARG A 315 3.22 -51.98 52.15
N HIS A 316 3.41 -53.21 51.66
CA HIS A 316 3.00 -54.42 52.37
C HIS A 316 3.68 -54.54 53.75
N GLN A 317 5.00 -54.32 53.82
CA GLN A 317 5.74 -54.42 55.08
C GLN A 317 5.32 -53.33 56.11
N ARG A 318 4.84 -52.17 55.65
CA ARG A 318 4.24 -51.15 56.54
C ARG A 318 2.85 -51.53 57.04
N ALA A 319 2.06 -52.23 56.22
CA ALA A 319 0.73 -52.69 56.61
C ALA A 319 0.80 -53.79 57.69
N GLN A 320 1.77 -54.71 57.59
CA GLN A 320 2.02 -55.73 58.61
C GLN A 320 2.40 -55.09 59.95
N ASN A 321 3.40 -54.19 59.97
CA ASN A 321 3.84 -53.49 61.18
C ASN A 321 2.76 -52.59 61.84
N MET A 322 1.61 -52.36 61.19
CA MET A 322 0.48 -51.62 61.75
C MET A 322 -0.57 -52.52 62.42
N ALA A 323 -0.50 -53.85 62.26
CA ALA A 323 -1.43 -54.79 62.87
C ALA A 323 -1.04 -55.14 64.33
N ASP A 324 0.25 -55.18 64.65
CA ASP A 324 0.78 -55.71 65.93
C ASP A 324 0.73 -54.72 67.11
N ALA A 325 0.21 -53.50 66.92
CA ALA A 325 0.20 -52.45 67.94
C ALA A 325 -1.23 -52.02 68.30
N ASP A 326 -1.58 -52.05 69.60
CA ASP A 326 -2.82 -51.43 70.11
C ASP A 326 -2.75 -49.90 70.01
N TYR A 327 -3.05 -49.42 68.81
CA TYR A 327 -3.13 -48.02 68.45
C TYR A 327 -4.52 -47.45 68.78
N ALA A 328 -5.56 -48.30 68.74
CA ALA A 328 -6.95 -47.92 68.99
C ALA A 328 -7.20 -47.48 70.44
N GLY A 329 -6.62 -48.17 71.42
CA GLY A 329 -6.67 -47.78 72.83
C GLY A 329 -6.02 -46.42 73.08
N LYS A 330 -4.87 -46.16 72.44
CA LYS A 330 -4.12 -44.89 72.57
C LYS A 330 -4.86 -43.71 71.94
N ILE A 331 -5.43 -43.86 70.73
CA ILE A 331 -6.19 -42.80 70.06
C ILE A 331 -7.36 -42.31 70.93
N LYS A 332 -8.15 -43.23 71.51
CA LYS A 332 -9.29 -42.88 72.36
C LYS A 332 -8.88 -42.04 73.58
N LYS A 333 -7.70 -42.31 74.16
CA LYS A 333 -7.18 -41.58 75.32
C LYS A 333 -6.70 -40.17 74.93
N VAL A 334 -6.01 -40.02 73.80
CA VAL A 334 -5.53 -38.71 73.29
C VAL A 334 -6.69 -37.81 72.86
N GLY A 335 -7.68 -38.34 72.13
CA GLY A 335 -8.85 -37.57 71.68
C GLY A 335 -9.70 -37.02 72.83
N LEU A 336 -9.73 -37.71 73.98
CA LEU A 336 -10.41 -37.23 75.19
C LEU A 336 -9.74 -35.98 75.79
N VAL A 337 -8.40 -35.94 75.79
CA VAL A 337 -7.62 -34.80 76.29
C VAL A 337 -7.76 -33.59 75.37
N ILE A 338 -7.65 -33.79 74.06
CA ILE A 338 -7.83 -32.72 73.05
C ILE A 338 -9.23 -32.09 73.17
N TYR A 339 -10.27 -32.90 73.37
CA TYR A 339 -11.64 -32.40 73.61
C TYR A 339 -11.73 -31.48 74.83
N LYS A 340 -11.20 -31.88 76.01
CA LYS A 340 -11.24 -31.03 77.22
C LYS A 340 -10.50 -29.69 76.99
N ILE A 341 -9.37 -29.68 76.30
CA ILE A 341 -8.59 -28.46 76.03
C ILE A 341 -9.37 -27.49 75.12
N ILE A 342 -9.91 -27.98 74.01
CA ILE A 342 -10.60 -27.14 73.01
C ILE A 342 -11.87 -26.49 73.59
N PHE A 343 -12.71 -27.26 74.30
CA PHE A 343 -13.95 -26.74 74.85
C PHE A 343 -13.75 -25.77 76.03
N TRP A 344 -12.68 -25.94 76.81
CA TRP A 344 -12.29 -24.97 77.83
C TRP A 344 -11.87 -23.63 77.20
N ALA A 345 -11.09 -23.66 76.11
CA ALA A 345 -10.71 -22.43 75.39
C ALA A 345 -11.93 -21.70 74.79
N PHE A 346 -12.91 -22.43 74.23
CA PHE A 346 -14.15 -21.83 73.73
C PHE A 346 -15.05 -21.29 74.85
N SER A 347 -15.07 -21.90 76.04
CA SER A 347 -15.77 -21.35 77.22
C SER A 347 -15.20 -19.97 77.60
N ILE A 348 -13.88 -19.83 77.64
CA ILE A 348 -13.21 -18.54 77.90
C ILE A 348 -13.52 -17.51 76.80
N PHE A 349 -13.48 -17.92 75.53
CA PHE A 349 -13.83 -17.05 74.39
C PHE A 349 -15.26 -16.49 74.50
N MET A 350 -16.23 -17.32 74.90
CA MET A 350 -17.61 -16.88 75.15
C MET A 350 -17.73 -15.87 76.31
N LEU A 351 -16.94 -16.02 77.38
CA LEU A 351 -16.91 -15.05 78.48
C LEU A 351 -16.38 -13.67 78.04
N PHE A 352 -15.41 -13.61 77.13
CA PHE A 352 -15.00 -12.34 76.53
C PHE A 352 -16.14 -11.67 75.75
N PHE A 353 -16.91 -12.43 74.96
CA PHE A 353 -18.09 -11.90 74.25
C PHE A 353 -19.18 -11.43 75.21
N ALA A 354 -19.37 -12.09 76.36
CA ALA A 354 -20.27 -11.62 77.40
C ALA A 354 -19.84 -10.25 77.98
N ILE A 355 -18.55 -10.07 78.29
CA ILE A 355 -18.02 -8.80 78.81
C ILE A 355 -18.25 -7.65 77.81
N VAL A 356 -17.94 -7.87 76.53
CA VAL A 356 -18.19 -6.86 75.49
C VAL A 356 -19.68 -6.57 75.37
N SER A 357 -20.54 -7.59 75.38
CA SER A 357 -22.01 -7.43 75.34
C SER A 357 -22.51 -6.50 76.45
N PHE A 358 -22.13 -6.77 77.71
CA PHE A 358 -22.56 -5.94 78.83
C PHE A 358 -22.02 -4.50 78.75
N SER A 359 -20.78 -4.31 78.25
CA SER A 359 -20.23 -2.96 78.02
C SER A 359 -20.97 -2.17 76.94
N SER A 360 -21.59 -2.85 75.97
CA SER A 360 -22.41 -2.27 74.91
C SER A 360 -23.90 -2.15 75.27
N SER A 361 -24.27 -2.26 76.55
CA SER A 361 -25.68 -2.33 77.04
C SER A 361 -26.47 -3.58 76.57
N GLY A 362 -25.81 -4.56 75.97
CA GLY A 362 -26.38 -5.84 75.53
C GLY A 362 -26.59 -6.82 76.68
N ILE A 363 -27.56 -6.55 77.55
CA ILE A 363 -27.84 -7.38 78.72
C ILE A 363 -28.27 -8.80 78.30
N LEU A 364 -29.13 -8.93 77.29
CA LEU A 364 -29.66 -10.23 76.85
C LEU A 364 -28.57 -11.09 76.16
N SER A 365 -27.81 -10.52 75.24
CA SER A 365 -26.68 -11.20 74.61
C SER A 365 -25.60 -11.59 75.62
N GLY A 366 -25.28 -10.70 76.57
CA GLY A 366 -24.33 -10.97 77.65
C GLY A 366 -24.74 -12.18 78.49
N ILE A 367 -26.01 -12.26 78.91
CA ILE A 367 -26.54 -13.42 79.65
C ILE A 367 -26.48 -14.70 78.80
N LEU A 368 -26.85 -14.64 77.51
CA LEU A 368 -26.78 -15.79 76.60
C LEU A 368 -25.34 -16.31 76.42
N PHE A 369 -24.36 -15.43 76.29
CA PHE A 369 -22.95 -15.82 76.21
C PHE A 369 -22.44 -16.42 77.53
N VAL A 370 -22.83 -15.91 78.70
CA VAL A 370 -22.48 -16.51 80.01
C VAL A 370 -23.08 -17.91 80.16
N ILE A 371 -24.36 -18.09 79.86
CA ILE A 371 -25.03 -19.40 79.95
C ILE A 371 -24.36 -20.39 78.99
N THR A 372 -24.09 -19.98 77.76
CA THR A 372 -23.39 -20.80 76.76
C THR A 372 -21.99 -21.17 77.24
N ALA A 373 -21.21 -20.20 77.76
CA ALA A 373 -19.87 -20.42 78.29
C ALA A 373 -19.84 -21.46 79.42
N VAL A 374 -20.82 -21.42 80.32
CA VAL A 374 -20.94 -22.39 81.44
C VAL A 374 -21.33 -23.77 80.90
N MET A 375 -22.34 -23.86 80.03
CA MET A 375 -22.83 -25.15 79.51
C MET A 375 -21.81 -25.92 78.67
N ILE A 376 -20.88 -25.23 77.98
CA ILE A 376 -19.82 -25.89 77.20
C ILE A 376 -18.54 -26.17 78.00
N ASN A 377 -18.44 -25.72 79.25
CA ASN A 377 -17.20 -25.83 80.03
C ASN A 377 -17.01 -27.26 80.60
N PRO A 378 -15.95 -27.98 80.20
CA PRO A 378 -15.72 -29.36 80.63
C PRO A 378 -15.34 -29.51 82.12
N PHE A 379 -15.17 -28.41 82.86
CA PHE A 379 -15.03 -28.40 84.32
C PHE A 379 -16.34 -28.03 85.03
N ALA A 380 -17.27 -27.33 84.37
CA ALA A 380 -18.59 -27.04 84.95
C ALA A 380 -19.44 -28.32 85.07
N GLU A 381 -19.36 -29.23 84.10
CA GLU A 381 -19.96 -30.58 84.15
C GLU A 381 -19.33 -31.48 85.24
N GLU A 382 -18.17 -31.10 85.78
CA GLU A 382 -17.46 -31.81 86.85
C GLU A 382 -17.79 -31.25 88.25
N LEU A 383 -18.17 -29.96 88.33
CA LEU A 383 -18.63 -29.27 89.55
C LEU A 383 -20.15 -29.33 89.76
N ILE A 384 -20.93 -29.10 88.70
CA ILE A 384 -22.40 -29.21 88.70
C ILE A 384 -22.74 -30.70 88.56
N GLY A 385 -22.71 -31.42 89.69
CA GLY A 385 -22.71 -32.87 89.72
C GLY A 385 -23.81 -33.54 88.87
N LYS A 386 -23.44 -34.67 88.24
CA LYS A 386 -24.14 -35.45 87.19
C LYS A 386 -25.65 -35.75 87.34
N LYS A 387 -26.29 -35.38 88.46
CA LYS A 387 -27.74 -35.50 88.66
C LYS A 387 -28.56 -34.33 88.07
N VAL A 388 -27.93 -33.21 87.71
CA VAL A 388 -28.65 -32.00 87.22
C VAL A 388 -28.61 -31.89 85.69
N PHE A 389 -27.43 -32.02 85.08
CA PHE A 389 -27.25 -32.00 83.62
C PHE A 389 -26.12 -32.97 83.22
N SER A 390 -26.23 -33.56 82.03
CA SER A 390 -25.15 -34.35 81.41
C SER A 390 -25.30 -34.24 79.89
N ILE A 391 -24.30 -33.67 79.22
CA ILE A 391 -24.41 -33.26 77.82
C ILE A 391 -23.59 -34.23 76.95
N PRO A 392 -24.18 -34.92 75.96
CA PRO A 392 -23.40 -35.72 75.02
C PRO A 392 -22.45 -34.79 74.25
N LYS A 393 -21.19 -35.20 74.04
CA LYS A 393 -20.13 -34.36 73.46
C LYS A 393 -20.47 -33.65 72.15
N TRP A 394 -21.36 -34.24 71.35
CA TRP A 394 -21.84 -33.62 70.10
C TRP A 394 -22.87 -32.51 70.37
N GLY A 395 -23.68 -32.65 71.42
CA GLY A 395 -24.56 -31.59 71.92
C GLY A 395 -23.80 -30.35 72.39
N ALA A 396 -22.59 -30.49 72.95
CA ALA A 396 -21.73 -29.34 73.29
C ALA A 396 -21.32 -28.53 72.04
N ILE A 397 -21.13 -29.18 70.88
CA ILE A 397 -20.90 -28.50 69.59
C ILE A 397 -22.16 -27.72 69.17
N VAL A 398 -23.33 -28.34 69.30
CA VAL A 398 -24.61 -27.68 68.94
C VAL A 398 -24.89 -26.48 69.87
N ILE A 399 -24.67 -26.61 71.18
CA ILE A 399 -24.85 -25.53 72.16
C ILE A 399 -23.85 -24.39 71.90
N LEU A 400 -22.59 -24.69 71.59
CA LEU A 400 -21.59 -23.69 71.17
C LEU A 400 -22.11 -22.86 69.98
N ILE A 401 -22.56 -23.54 68.91
CA ILE A 401 -22.98 -22.89 67.67
C ILE A 401 -24.27 -22.08 67.88
N VAL A 402 -25.31 -22.70 68.44
CA VAL A 402 -26.62 -22.06 68.64
C VAL A 402 -26.51 -20.90 69.65
N GLY A 403 -25.79 -21.11 70.75
CA GLY A 403 -25.55 -20.07 71.76
C GLY A 403 -24.74 -18.89 71.23
N PHE A 404 -23.72 -19.14 70.39
CA PHE A 404 -22.97 -18.07 69.73
C PHE A 404 -23.86 -17.23 68.83
N PHE A 405 -24.60 -17.86 67.90
CA PHE A 405 -25.47 -17.13 66.98
C PHE A 405 -26.63 -16.42 67.69
N ALA A 406 -27.21 -17.01 68.74
CA ALA A 406 -28.24 -16.35 69.56
C ALA A 406 -27.69 -15.11 70.29
N GLY A 407 -26.48 -15.19 70.86
CA GLY A 407 -25.81 -14.05 71.49
C GLY A 407 -25.44 -12.95 70.49
N VAL A 408 -24.97 -13.29 69.28
CA VAL A 408 -24.65 -12.32 68.23
C VAL A 408 -25.92 -11.69 67.62
N LEU A 409 -27.01 -12.43 67.46
CA LEU A 409 -28.29 -11.90 66.95
C LEU A 409 -29.06 -11.04 67.95
N THR A 410 -28.71 -11.12 69.25
CA THR A 410 -29.29 -10.28 70.32
C THR A 410 -28.34 -9.18 70.80
N PHE A 411 -27.21 -8.99 70.11
CA PHE A 411 -26.29 -7.88 70.36
C PHE A 411 -26.93 -6.56 69.92
N PRO A 412 -26.86 -5.48 70.71
CA PRO A 412 -27.21 -4.14 70.23
C PRO A 412 -26.24 -3.71 69.12
N GLN A 413 -26.78 -3.03 68.10
CA GLN A 413 -26.03 -2.44 66.98
C GLN A 413 -25.56 -1.02 67.30
#